data_AF-V4AQP2-F1
#
_entry.id   AF-V4AQP2-F1
#
_cell.length_a   1.000
_cell.length_b   1.000
_cell.length_c   1.000
_cell.angle_alpha   90.00
_cell.angle_beta   90.00
_cell.angle_gamma   90.00
#
_symmetry.space_group_name_H-M   'P 1'
#
loop_
_entity.id
_entity.type
_entity.pdbx_description
1 polymer ?
#
loop_
_entity_poly.entity_id
_entity_poly.type
_entity_poly.pdbx_seq_one_letter_code
_entity_poly.pdbx_strand_id
1 'polypeptide(L)'
;IDGDITLNEIKEALGHIKLDRSPGSDGFCVNFYITFFDILGPFLVKLYKYRFEHNLLPPSLRISYISLLCKDKNNKNLMKNWRPISLLNYDYKILFSNSKK
;
A
#
# COMPACT_ATOMS: atom_id res chain seq x y z
N ILE A 1 2.56 -4.49 -15.58
CA ILE A 1 2.67 -5.69 -14.73
C ILE A 1 1.73 -6.69 -15.37
N ASP A 2 2.30 -7.66 -16.07
CA ASP A 2 1.53 -8.74 -16.69
C ASP A 2 1.11 -9.75 -15.61
N GLY A 3 0.00 -10.46 -15.85
CA GLY A 3 -0.79 -11.18 -14.84
C GLY A 3 -0.10 -12.34 -14.10
N ASP A 4 1.21 -12.54 -14.28
CA ASP A 4 1.97 -13.61 -13.64
C ASP A 4 2.81 -13.10 -12.47
N ILE A 5 2.14 -12.46 -11.50
CA ILE A 5 2.78 -12.08 -10.24
C ILE A 5 3.23 -13.33 -9.47
N THR A 6 4.48 -13.31 -9.02
CA THR A 6 5.13 -14.37 -8.25
C THR A 6 5.36 -13.96 -6.79
N LEU A 7 5.61 -14.95 -5.92
CA LEU A 7 5.98 -14.70 -4.53
C LEU A 7 7.26 -13.85 -4.41
N ASN A 8 8.26 -14.10 -5.27
CA ASN A 8 9.52 -13.37 -5.24
C ASN A 8 9.32 -11.90 -5.57
N GLU A 9 8.52 -11.57 -6.59
CA GLU A 9 8.24 -10.17 -6.94
C GLU A 9 7.53 -9.42 -5.80
N ILE A 10 6.61 -10.08 -5.09
CA ILE A 10 5.95 -9.49 -3.91
C ILE A 10 6.97 -9.28 -2.78
N LYS A 11 7.87 -10.24 -2.56
CA LYS A 11 8.92 -10.16 -1.54
C LYS A 11 9.91 -9.04 -1.85
N GLU A 12 10.30 -8.87 -3.11
CA GLU A 12 11.11 -7.75 -3.59
C GLU A 12 10.39 -6.42 -3.41
N ALA A 13 9.10 -6.34 -3.77
CA ALA A 13 8.28 -5.14 -3.56
C ALA A 13 8.26 -4.72 -2.08
N LEU A 14 8.11 -5.68 -1.17
CA LEU A 14 8.17 -5.43 0.28
C LEU A 14 9.52 -4.86 0.70
N GLY A 15 10.62 -5.32 0.10
CA GLY A 15 11.98 -4.82 0.36
C GLY A 15 12.19 -3.35 -0.07
N HIS A 16 11.43 -2.86 -1.06
CA HIS A 16 11.51 -1.47 -1.52
C HIS A 16 10.67 -0.49 -0.68
N ILE A 17 9.74 -1.01 0.13
CA ILE A 17 8.85 -0.20 0.95
C ILE A 17 9.58 0.24 2.23
N LYS A 18 9.55 1.55 2.52
CA LYS A 18 10.11 2.10 3.76
C LYS A 18 9.32 1.60 4.98
N LEU A 19 10.05 1.16 6.01
CA LEU A 19 9.51 0.58 7.25
C LEU A 19 8.79 1.59 8.15
N ASP A 20 9.11 2.87 8.03
CA ASP A 20 8.68 3.97 8.93
C ASP A 20 7.39 4.67 8.49
N ARG A 21 6.56 4.02 7.67
CA ARG A 21 5.37 4.65 7.07
C ARG A 21 4.11 4.27 7.84
N SER A 22 3.16 5.20 7.88
CA SER A 22 1.89 5.01 8.57
C SER A 22 1.06 3.90 7.93
N PRO A 23 0.30 3.11 8.73
CA PRO A 23 -0.64 2.12 8.22
C PRO A 23 -1.76 2.78 7.42
N GLY A 24 -2.47 1.95 6.66
CA GLY A 24 -3.71 2.35 6.00
C GLY A 24 -4.90 2.30 6.97
N SER A 25 -6.10 2.12 6.42
CA SER A 25 -7.33 2.00 7.18
C SER A 25 -7.44 0.73 8.01
N ASP A 26 -6.72 -0.32 7.61
CA ASP A 26 -6.69 -1.63 8.27
C ASP A 26 -5.77 -1.69 9.50
N GLY A 27 -4.93 -0.67 9.70
CA GLY A 27 -3.96 -0.64 10.80
C GLY A 27 -2.72 -1.51 10.59
N PHE A 28 -2.58 -2.21 9.46
CA PHE A 28 -1.42 -3.05 9.20
C PHE A 28 -0.27 -2.27 8.57
N CYS A 29 0.93 -2.39 9.14
CA CYS A 29 2.16 -1.80 8.62
C CYS A 29 2.93 -2.80 7.74
N VAL A 30 3.92 -2.33 6.98
CA VAL A 30 4.78 -3.23 6.17
C VAL A 30 5.45 -4.33 7.01
N ASN A 31 5.82 -4.06 8.25
CA ASN A 31 6.40 -5.07 9.15
C ASN A 31 5.46 -6.26 9.35
N PHE A 32 4.14 -6.05 9.40
CA PHE A 32 3.18 -7.15 9.49
C PHE A 32 3.32 -8.10 8.30
N TYR A 33 3.40 -7.55 7.08
CA TYR A 33 3.56 -8.34 5.86
C TYR A 33 4.91 -9.04 5.78
N ILE A 34 5.99 -8.40 6.25
CA ILE A 34 7.33 -9.01 6.29
C ILE A 34 7.35 -10.17 7.31
N THR A 35 6.83 -9.94 8.52
CA THR A 35 6.84 -10.94 9.60
C THR A 35 5.99 -12.15 9.25
N PHE A 36 4.83 -11.96 8.62
CA PHE A 36 3.90 -13.04 8.29
C PHE A 36 3.94 -13.41 6.80
N PHE A 37 5.03 -13.10 6.09
CA PHE A 37 5.09 -13.28 4.63
C PHE A 37 4.88 -14.73 4.20
N ASP A 38 5.43 -15.69 4.94
CA ASP A 38 5.30 -17.11 4.59
C ASP A 38 3.85 -17.59 4.65
N ILE A 39 3.01 -16.94 5.46
CA ILE A 39 1.58 -17.21 5.56
C ILE A 39 0.81 -16.37 4.54
N LEU A 40 1.06 -15.07 4.47
CA LEU A 40 0.27 -14.11 3.69
C LEU A 40 0.63 -14.07 2.20
N GLY A 41 1.89 -14.34 1.86
CA GLY A 41 2.43 -14.27 0.50
C GLY A 41 1.59 -15.04 -0.52
N PRO A 42 1.25 -16.33 -0.28
CA PRO A 42 0.41 -17.09 -1.19
C PRO A 42 -0.99 -16.48 -1.39
N PHE A 43 -1.58 -15.90 -0.34
CA PHE A 43 -2.87 -15.21 -0.46
C PHE A 43 -2.75 -13.92 -1.27
N LEU A 44 -1.67 -13.16 -1.11
CA LEU A 44 -1.41 -11.96 -1.90
C LEU A 44 -1.22 -12.28 -3.38
N VAL A 45 -0.50 -13.36 -3.71
CA VAL A 45 -0.38 -13.83 -5.11
C VAL A 45 -1.77 -14.12 -5.68
N LYS A 46 -2.57 -14.91 -4.97
CA LYS A 46 -3.93 -15.25 -5.43
C LYS A 46 -4.80 -14.01 -5.60
N LEU A 47 -4.71 -13.06 -4.66
CA LEU A 47 -5.44 -11.79 -4.69
C LEU A 47 -5.08 -10.96 -5.93
N TYR A 48 -3.79 -10.83 -6.22
CA TYR A 48 -3.31 -10.02 -7.33
C TYR A 48 -3.55 -10.68 -8.68
N LYS A 49 -3.40 -12.01 -8.79
CA LYS A 49 -3.79 -12.77 -9.98
C LYS A 49 -5.28 -12.59 -10.29
N TYR A 50 -6.14 -12.72 -9.28
CA TYR A 50 -7.57 -12.46 -9.43
C TYR A 50 -7.85 -11.06 -9.97
N ARG A 51 -7.13 -10.04 -9.47
CA ARG A 51 -7.22 -8.66 -9.98
C ARG A 51 -6.85 -8.57 -11.47
N PHE A 52 -5.76 -9.19 -11.90
CA PHE A 52 -5.33 -9.13 -13.31
C PHE A 52 -6.28 -9.89 -14.25
N GLU A 53 -6.75 -11.06 -13.83
CA GLU A 53 -7.69 -11.87 -14.61
C GLU A 53 -9.05 -11.19 -14.79
N HIS A 54 -9.57 -10.55 -13.74
CA HIS A 54 -10.93 -9.98 -13.73
C HIS A 54 -10.96 -8.46 -13.92
N ASN A 55 -9.78 -7.82 -14.05
CA ASN A 55 -9.63 -6.37 -14.05
C ASN A 55 -10.31 -5.66 -12.86
N LEU A 56 -10.44 -6.35 -11.71
CA LEU A 56 -11.22 -5.90 -10.55
C LEU A 56 -10.39 -5.92 -9.26
N LEU A 57 -10.28 -4.77 -8.58
CA LEU A 57 -9.64 -4.68 -7.26
C LEU A 57 -10.67 -5.08 -6.23
N PRO A 58 -10.32 -5.86 -5.20
CA PRO A 58 -11.22 -6.08 -4.06
C PRO A 58 -11.67 -4.73 -3.44
N PRO A 59 -12.89 -4.64 -2.88
CA PRO A 59 -13.38 -3.40 -2.28
C PRO A 59 -12.44 -2.80 -1.23
N SER A 60 -11.82 -3.62 -0.39
CA SER A 60 -10.85 -3.18 0.63
C SER A 60 -9.65 -2.45 0.03
N LEU A 61 -9.15 -2.91 -1.14
CA LEU A 61 -8.04 -2.27 -1.86
C LEU A 61 -8.44 -0.98 -2.58
N ARG A 62 -9.73 -0.61 -2.60
CA ARG A 62 -10.23 0.64 -3.21
C ARG A 62 -10.55 1.71 -2.17
N ILE A 63 -10.43 1.41 -0.88
CA ILE A 63 -10.73 2.33 0.20
C ILE A 63 -9.42 3.00 0.67
N SER A 64 -9.49 4.29 0.95
CA SER A 64 -8.38 5.04 1.56
C SER A 64 -8.92 6.09 2.52
N TYR A 65 -8.17 6.39 3.58
CA TYR A 65 -8.48 7.51 4.46
C TYR A 65 -7.74 8.76 4.01
N ILE A 66 -8.42 9.90 3.98
CA ILE A 66 -7.79 11.19 3.68
C ILE A 66 -7.55 11.91 5.01
N SER A 67 -6.30 12.33 5.23
CA SER A 67 -5.91 13.13 6.38
C SER A 67 -5.15 14.39 5.94
N LEU A 68 -5.26 15.46 6.72
CA LEU A 68 -4.57 16.72 6.44
C LEU A 68 -3.24 16.77 7.20
N LEU A 69 -2.13 16.89 6.48
CA LEU A 69 -0.81 17.11 7.05
C LEU A 69 -0.43 18.59 6.95
N CYS A 70 -0.12 19.21 8.08
CA CYS A 70 0.41 20.57 8.13
C CYS A 70 1.92 20.56 7.92
N LYS A 71 2.41 21.23 6.87
CA LYS A 71 3.85 21.33 6.55
C LYS A 71 4.57 22.27 7.51
N ASP A 72 3.91 23.35 7.94
CA ASP A 72 4.46 24.35 8.84
C ASP A 72 3.60 24.44 10.12
N LYS A 73 4.10 23.82 11.18
CA LYS A 73 3.42 23.75 12.48
C LYS A 73 3.31 25.10 13.18
N ASN A 74 4.12 26.08 12.80
CA ASN A 74 4.11 27.41 13.40
C ASN A 74 3.06 28.33 12.76
N ASN A 75 2.64 28.04 11.52
CA ASN A 75 1.68 28.84 10.75
C ASN A 75 0.44 28.04 10.35
N LYS A 76 -0.22 27.37 11.31
CA LYS A 76 -1.39 26.49 11.05
C LYS A 76 -2.62 27.20 10.47
N ASN A 77 -2.71 28.52 10.63
CA ASN A 77 -3.87 29.30 10.16
C ASN A 77 -3.86 29.54 8.64
N LEU A 78 -2.75 29.27 7.95
CA LEU A 78 -2.65 29.43 6.50
C LEU A 78 -3.08 28.15 5.80
N MET A 79 -4.20 28.19 5.07
CA MET A 79 -4.73 27.02 4.34
C MET A 79 -3.68 26.37 3.41
N LYS A 80 -2.83 27.18 2.76
CA LYS A 80 -1.73 26.71 1.88
C LYS A 80 -0.73 25.78 2.57
N ASN A 81 -0.68 25.78 3.91
CA ASN A 81 0.23 24.93 4.69
C ASN A 81 -0.32 23.53 4.94
N TRP A 82 -1.59 23.28 4.66
CA TRP A 82 -2.22 21.98 4.81
C TRP A 82 -2.24 21.23 3.48
N ARG A 83 -1.84 19.96 3.50
CA ARG A 83 -1.86 19.09 2.34
C ARG A 83 -2.70 17.87 2.63
N PRO A 84 -3.69 17.52 1.78
CA PRO A 84 -4.36 16.23 1.89
C PRO A 84 -3.38 15.11 1.56
N ILE A 85 -3.45 14.03 2.33
CA ILE A 85 -2.69 12.81 2.11
C ILE A 85 -3.67 11.64 2.20
N SER A 86 -3.61 10.76 1.21
CA SER A 86 -4.35 9.49 1.23
C SER A 86 -3.51 8.40 1.89
N LEU A 87 -4.07 7.80 2.94
CA LEU A 87 -3.54 6.63 3.64
C LEU A 87 -4.09 5.38 2.97
N LEU A 88 -3.28 4.79 2.10
CA LEU A 88 -3.57 3.54 1.42
C LEU A 88 -3.06 2.36 2.25
N ASN A 89 -3.80 1.24 2.22
CA ASN A 89 -3.37 -0.03 2.80
C ASN A 89 -2.12 -0.56 2.11
N TYR A 90 -1.35 -1.37 2.83
CA TYR A 90 -0.07 -1.85 2.32
C TYR A 90 -0.21 -2.94 1.27
N ASP A 91 -1.25 -3.77 1.31
CA ASP A 91 -1.59 -4.68 0.22
C ASP A 91 -1.75 -3.94 -1.13
N TYR A 92 -2.43 -2.79 -1.14
CA TYR A 92 -2.48 -1.92 -2.32
C TYR A 92 -1.09 -1.41 -2.68
N LYS A 93 -0.34 -0.87 -1.71
CA LYS A 93 1.00 -0.34 -1.98
C LYS A 93 1.95 -1.40 -2.54
N ILE A 94 1.91 -2.63 -2.04
CA ILE A 94 2.74 -3.75 -2.49
C ILE A 94 2.47 -4.06 -3.96
N LEU A 95 1.20 -4.13 -4.36
CA LEU A 95 0.80 -4.37 -5.75
C LEU A 95 1.37 -3.32 -6.71
N PHE A 96 1.36 -2.04 -6.31
CA PHE A 96 1.78 -0.92 -7.16
C PHE A 96 3.22 -0.44 -6.92
N SER A 97 3.94 -0.97 -5.92
CA SER A 97 5.32 -0.60 -5.62
C SER A 97 6.31 -1.07 -6.70
N ASN A 98 5.97 -2.14 -7.43
CA ASN A 98 6.75 -2.67 -8.57
C ASN A 98 6.37 -2.05 -9.92
N SER A 99 5.48 -1.06 -9.95
CA SER A 99 5.21 -0.35 -11.20
C SER A 99 6.42 0.52 -11.50
N LYS A 100 7.35 -0.01 -12.32
CA LYS A 100 8.42 0.76 -12.96
C LYS A 100 7.80 2.08 -13.45
N LYS A 101 8.30 3.19 -12.92
CA LYS A 101 8.19 4.48 -13.59
C LYS A 101 9.05 4.47 -14.83
#